data_AF-A0A2H0A0B7-F1
#
_entry.id   AF-A0A2H0A0B7-F1
#
_cell.length_a   1.000
_cell.length_b   1.000
_cell.length_c   1.000
_cell.angle_alpha   90.00
_cell.angle_beta   90.00
_cell.angle_gamma   90.00
#
_symmetry.space_group_name_H-M   'P 1'
#
loop_
_entity.id
_entity.type
_entity.pdbx_description
1 polymer ?
#
loop_
_entity_poly.entity_id
_entity_poly.type
_entity_poly.pdbx_seq_one_letter_code
_entity_poly.pdbx_strand_id
1 'polypeptide(L)'
;MVTQANPGWVVPVSVPPPSLNDNTADADRLISGLKSILKMDAVDVDLALLKTLPGQLRTANYQVRCVCFKDRGRWKLVGVKGMTDAGICAAIAM
;
A
#
# COMPACT_ATOMS: atom_id res chain seq x y z
N MET A 1 -1.17 -22.84 -2.48
CA MET A 1 0.20 -22.66 -1.94
C MET A 1 0.50 -21.17 -1.98
N VAL A 2 0.37 -20.47 -0.85
CA VAL A 2 0.72 -19.04 -0.76
C VAL A 2 2.21 -18.96 -0.44
N THR A 3 3.01 -18.63 -1.45
CA THR A 3 4.44 -18.33 -1.30
C THR A 3 4.62 -17.17 -0.34
N GLN A 4 5.18 -17.44 0.83
CA GLN A 4 5.68 -16.44 1.76
C GLN A 4 6.93 -15.79 1.14
N ALA A 5 6.70 -14.88 0.18
CA ALA A 5 7.74 -14.07 -0.39
C ALA A 5 8.20 -13.07 0.68
N ASN A 6 9.51 -13.04 0.94
CA ASN A 6 10.16 -11.89 1.57
C ASN A 6 9.51 -10.63 0.96
N PRO A 7 8.93 -9.70 1.72
CA PRO A 7 8.16 -8.61 1.14
C PRO A 7 9.10 -7.81 0.26
N GLY A 8 9.03 -8.10 -1.04
CA GLY A 8 9.72 -7.31 -2.03
C GLY A 8 9.19 -5.89 -1.93
N TRP A 9 9.76 -5.02 -2.73
CA TRP A 9 9.35 -3.62 -2.75
C TRP A 9 7.94 -3.42 -3.30
N VAL A 10 7.29 -4.48 -3.75
CA VAL A 10 5.88 -4.51 -4.13
C VAL A 10 5.13 -5.40 -3.15
N VAL A 11 4.32 -4.78 -2.30
CA VAL A 11 3.55 -5.43 -1.23
C VAL A 11 2.08 -5.49 -1.65
N PRO A 12 1.49 -6.68 -1.85
CA PRO A 12 0.05 -6.80 -2.04
C PRO A 12 -0.67 -6.50 -0.72
N VAL A 13 -1.66 -5.61 -0.77
CA VAL A 13 -2.47 -5.21 0.38
C VAL A 13 -3.94 -5.27 0.02
N SER A 14 -4.72 -5.96 0.85
CA SER A 14 -6.18 -5.91 0.81
C SER A 14 -6.67 -5.24 2.08
N VAL A 15 -7.46 -4.18 1.91
CA VAL A 15 -8.11 -3.49 3.03
C VAL A 15 -9.62 -3.64 2.93
N PRO A 16 -10.34 -3.76 4.06
CA PRO A 16 -11.79 -3.82 4.02
C PRO A 16 -12.36 -2.49 3.50
N PRO A 17 -13.46 -2.51 2.73
CA PRO A 17 -14.12 -1.28 2.30
C PRO A 17 -14.62 -0.49 3.52
N PRO A 18 -14.77 0.84 3.39
CA PRO A 18 -15.34 1.67 4.44
C PRO A 18 -16.75 1.20 4.77
N SER A 19 -17.10 1.24 6.06
CA SER A 19 -18.43 0.91 6.55
C SER A 19 -18.90 1.98 7.53
N LEU A 20 -20.21 2.06 7.80
CA LEU A 20 -20.73 3.02 8.78
C LEU A 20 -20.10 2.86 10.17
N ASN A 21 -19.69 1.64 10.53
CA ASN A 21 -19.03 1.34 11.80
C ASN A 21 -17.51 1.60 11.78
N ASP A 22 -16.93 1.84 10.61
CA ASP A 22 -15.49 2.09 10.45
C ASP A 22 -15.27 3.11 9.32
N ASN A 23 -15.30 4.39 9.71
CA ASN A 23 -15.05 5.53 8.85
C ASN A 23 -13.57 5.97 8.87
N THR A 24 -12.65 5.05 9.17
CA THR A 24 -11.21 5.33 9.10
C THR A 24 -10.85 5.79 7.69
N ALA A 25 -10.07 6.87 7.59
CA ALA A 25 -9.65 7.42 6.31
C ALA A 25 -8.96 6.35 5.45
N ASP A 26 -9.19 6.42 4.14
CA ASP A 26 -8.66 5.44 3.18
C ASP A 26 -7.14 5.27 3.29
N ALA A 27 -6.41 6.36 3.55
CA ALA A 27 -4.97 6.37 3.76
C ALA A 27 -4.56 5.67 5.06
N ASP A 28 -5.18 5.98 6.20
CA ASP A 28 -4.88 5.35 7.49
C ASP A 28 -5.16 3.84 7.48
N ARG A 29 -6.21 3.43 6.76
CA ARG A 29 -6.54 2.02 6.56
C ARG A 29 -5.43 1.30 5.78
N LEU A 30 -4.96 1.89 4.69
CA LEU A 30 -3.86 1.34 3.90
C LEU A 30 -2.56 1.27 4.69
N ILE A 31 -2.22 2.34 5.39
CA ILE A 31 -1.02 2.43 6.23
C ILE A 31 -1.05 1.34 7.31
N SER A 32 -2.20 1.12 7.96
CA SER A 32 -2.35 0.08 8.98
C SER A 32 -2.16 -1.33 8.42
N GLY A 33 -2.69 -1.59 7.22
CA GLY A 33 -2.44 -2.85 6.49
C GLY A 33 -0.97 -3.05 6.16
N LEU A 34 -0.30 -2.01 5.66
CA LEU A 34 1.14 -2.04 5.35
C LEU A 34 2.01 -2.27 6.58
N LYS A 35 1.74 -1.57 7.69
CA LYS A 35 2.45 -1.76 8.96
C LYS A 35 2.38 -3.21 9.44
N SER A 36 1.21 -3.83 9.30
CA SER A 36 0.96 -5.22 9.70
C SER A 36 1.76 -6.21 8.85
N ILE A 37 1.87 -5.97 7.54
CA ILE A 37 2.60 -6.84 6.61
C ILE A 37 4.12 -6.64 6.71
N LEU A 38 4.58 -5.39 6.76
CA LEU A 38 5.99 -5.03 6.84
C LEU A 38 6.59 -5.22 8.25
N LYS A 39 5.75 -5.43 9.27
CA LYS A 39 6.12 -5.50 10.70
C LYS A 39 6.91 -4.27 11.16
N MET A 40 6.40 -3.09 10.84
CA MET A 40 7.05 -1.80 11.12
C MET A 40 6.06 -0.81 11.73
N ASP A 41 6.55 0.07 12.59
CA ASP A 41 5.72 1.06 13.29
C ASP A 41 5.31 2.26 12.41
N ALA A 42 6.10 2.56 11.37
CA ALA A 42 5.90 3.74 10.54
C ALA A 42 6.14 3.45 9.04
N VAL A 43 5.24 3.99 8.22
CA VAL A 43 5.36 4.07 6.77
C VAL A 43 5.04 5.52 6.39
N ASP A 44 6.02 6.21 5.81
CA ASP A 44 5.86 7.56 5.29
C ASP A 44 5.15 7.49 3.94
N VAL A 45 4.18 8.37 3.70
CA VAL A 45 3.43 8.44 2.44
C VAL A 45 3.57 9.83 1.86
N ASP A 46 3.87 9.91 0.55
CA ASP A 46 3.93 11.19 -0.15
C ASP A 46 2.55 11.88 -0.16
N LEU A 47 2.52 13.20 0.10
CA LEU A 47 1.29 13.98 0.13
C LEU A 47 0.54 13.97 -1.22
N ALA A 48 1.26 13.91 -2.35
CA ALA A 48 0.65 13.78 -3.65
C ALA A 48 -0.11 12.45 -3.78
N LEU A 49 0.46 11.37 -3.26
CA LEU A 49 -0.17 10.05 -3.25
C LEU A 49 -1.39 10.02 -2.32
N LEU A 50 -1.30 10.64 -1.13
CA LEU A 50 -2.43 10.77 -0.19
C LEU A 50 -3.68 11.35 -0.85
N LYS A 51 -3.53 12.33 -1.76
CA LYS A 51 -4.64 12.95 -2.48
C LYS A 51 -5.31 12.01 -3.50
N THR A 52 -4.55 11.10 -4.09
CA THR A 52 -5.05 10.18 -5.13
C THR A 52 -5.50 8.82 -4.57
N LEU A 53 -5.06 8.47 -3.35
CA LEU A 53 -5.33 7.18 -2.71
C LEU A 53 -6.82 6.80 -2.65
N PRO A 54 -7.73 7.68 -2.19
CA PRO A 54 -9.15 7.33 -2.07
C PRO A 54 -9.76 6.88 -3.41
N GLY A 55 -9.43 7.58 -4.49
CA GLY A 55 -9.90 7.23 -5.83
C GLY A 55 -9.34 5.90 -6.31
N GLN A 56 -8.02 5.71 -6.17
CA GLN A 56 -7.34 4.47 -6.59
C GLN A 56 -7.84 3.25 -5.82
N LEU A 57 -8.04 3.37 -4.50
CA LEU A 57 -8.56 2.29 -3.66
C LEU A 57 -9.98 1.89 -4.07
N ARG A 58 -10.85 2.88 -4.33
CA ARG A 58 -12.22 2.62 -4.79
C ARG A 58 -12.25 1.91 -6.15
N THR A 59 -11.49 2.40 -7.13
CA THR A 59 -11.41 1.76 -8.46
C THR A 59 -10.83 0.35 -8.41
N ALA A 60 -9.92 0.09 -7.47
CA ALA A 60 -9.29 -1.21 -7.28
C ALA A 60 -10.07 -2.17 -6.35
N ASN A 61 -11.30 -1.82 -5.92
CA ASN A 61 -12.07 -2.58 -4.93
C ASN A 61 -11.25 -2.90 -3.67
N TYR A 62 -10.43 -1.95 -3.23
CA TYR A 62 -9.57 -2.04 -2.05
C TYR A 62 -8.56 -3.20 -2.08
N GLN A 63 -8.24 -3.71 -3.28
CA GLN A 63 -7.20 -4.70 -3.53
C GLN A 63 -6.08 -4.06 -4.36
N VAL A 64 -4.98 -3.74 -3.71
CA VAL A 64 -3.90 -2.96 -4.31
C VAL A 64 -2.53 -3.60 -4.12
N ARG A 65 -1.60 -3.22 -4.98
CA ARG A 65 -0.16 -3.44 -4.83
C ARG A 65 0.47 -2.11 -4.46
N CYS A 66 1.15 -2.11 -3.33
CA CYS A 66 1.86 -0.96 -2.80
C CYS A 66 3.33 -1.08 -3.13
N VAL A 67 3.91 -0.04 -3.73
CA VAL A 67 5.35 0.04 -3.96
C VAL A 67 5.98 0.75 -2.77
N CYS A 68 6.71 -0.01 -1.98
CA CYS A 68 7.37 0.42 -0.76
C CYS A 68 8.89 0.43 -0.97
N PHE A 69 9.52 1.55 -0.63
CA PHE A 69 10.97 1.71 -0.68
C PHE A 69 11.52 1.93 0.72
N LYS A 70 12.64 1.31 1.05
CA LYS A 70 13.31 1.50 2.35
C LYS A 70 14.44 2.52 2.20
N ASP A 71 14.25 3.69 2.79
CA ASP A 71 15.22 4.78 2.79
C ASP A 71 15.72 5.04 4.22
N ARG A 72 17.02 4.86 4.48
CA ARG A 72 17.68 5.17 5.77
C ARG A 72 16.92 4.65 7.02
N GLY A 73 16.32 3.46 6.91
CA GLY A 73 15.57 2.82 7.99
C GLY A 73 14.07 3.17 8.05
N ARG A 74 13.58 4.05 7.17
CA ARG A 74 12.15 4.39 7.04
C ARG A 74 11.57 3.76 5.78
N TRP A 75 10.35 3.25 5.88
CA TRP A 75 9.60 2.80 4.72
C TRP A 75 8.82 3.96 4.11
N LYS A 76 8.93 4.13 2.81
CA LYS A 76 8.19 5.12 2.03
C LYS A 76 7.26 4.41 1.06
N LEU A 77 5.98 4.73 1.09
CA LEU A 77 5.02 4.34 0.07
C LEU A 77 5.14 5.32 -1.09
N VAL A 78 5.65 4.85 -2.22
CA VAL A 78 5.93 5.68 -3.41
C VAL A 78 4.95 5.43 -4.55
N GLY A 79 4.13 4.37 -4.47
CA GLY A 79 3.12 4.09 -5.47
C GLY A 79 2.08 3.10 -5.00
N VAL A 80 0.88 3.21 -5.57
CA VAL A 80 -0.23 2.28 -5.37
C VAL A 80 -0.86 1.99 -6.73
N LYS A 81 -1.11 0.71 -7.00
CA LYS A 81 -1.84 0.25 -8.20
C LYS A 81 -2.85 -0.82 -7.84
N GLY A 82 -3.87 -0.98 -8.66
CA GLY A 82 -4.80 -2.10 -8.52
C GLY A 82 -4.08 -3.44 -8.64
N MET A 83 -4.58 -4.47 -7.94
CA MET A 83 -4.03 -5.83 -8.02
C MET A 83 -4.03 -6.37 -9.45
N THR A 84 -5.07 -6.04 -10.22
CA THR A 84 -5.28 -6.49 -11.60
C THR A 84 -4.75 -5.52 -12.66
N ASP A 85 -4.16 -4.39 -12.26
CA ASP A 85 -3.59 -3.42 -13.20
C ASP A 85 -2.38 -4.06 -13.93
N ALA A 86 -2.42 -4.14 -15.26
CA ALA A 86 -1.35 -4.75 -16.05
C ALA A 86 -0.03 -3.94 -16.03
N GLY A 87 -0.03 -2.73 -15.47
CA GLY A 87 1.15 -1.89 -15.38
C GLY A 87 2.25 -2.51 -14.52
N ILE A 88 3.46 -2.60 -15.09
CA ILE A 88 4.67 -3.05 -14.41
C ILE A 88 4.96 -2.11 -13.24
N CYS A 89 5.15 -2.68 -12.05
CA CYS A 89 5.67 -1.96 -10.89
C CYS A 89 7.15 -2.31 -10.76
N ALA A 90 8.03 -1.34 -10.96
CA ALA A 90 9.46 -1.48 -10.73
C ALA A 90 9.89 -0.48 -9.66
N ALA A 91 10.79 -0.91 -8.79
CA ALA A 91 11.48 -0.02 -7.89
C ALA A 91 12.97 -0.39 -7.94
N ILE A 92 13.83 0.64 -7.96
CA ILE A 92 15.28 0.52 -8.12
C ILE A 92 16.00 0.76 -6.79
N ALA A 93 16.78 -0.24 -6.37
CA ALA A 93 17.68 -0.16 -5.23
C ALA A 93 19.05 0.25 -5.72
N MET A 94 19.63 1.27 -5.08
CA MET A 94 21.02 1.62 -5.22
C MET A 94 21.82 1.07 -4.05
#